data_AF-A0A0U5GB02-F1
#
_entry.id   AF-A0A0U5GB02-F1
#
_cell.length_a   1.000
_cell.length_b   1.000
_cell.length_c   1.000
_cell.angle_alpha   90.00
_cell.angle_beta   90.00
_cell.angle_gamma   90.00
#
_symmetry.space_group_name_H-M   'P 1'
#
loop_
_entity.id
_entity.type
_entity.pdbx_description
1 polymer ?
#
loop_
_entity_poly.entity_id
_entity_poly.type
_entity_poly.pdbx_seq_one_letter_code
_entity_poly.pdbx_strand_id
1 'polypeptide(L)'
;MANGNPDLLARIYGTTGSVEVHGACPSLPEAFTVYPAFGGESEANETRGEGKRYDFSAPGLGFQHQADNIALDVMSGRLESSIIPQAETIRVMETMDEIRRQGGTRYPVD
;
A
#
# COMPACT_ATOMS: atom_id res chain seq x y z
N MET A 1 -20.09 7.26 0.28
CA MET A 1 -19.85 7.81 1.62
C MET A 1 -18.36 8.08 1.70
N ALA A 2 -17.95 9.34 1.90
CA ALA A 2 -16.54 9.64 2.11
C ALA A 2 -16.15 8.96 3.43
N ASN A 3 -15.20 8.02 3.39
CA ASN A 3 -14.59 7.51 4.60
C ASN A 3 -14.06 8.74 5.35
N GLY A 4 -14.43 8.92 6.62
CA GLY A 4 -14.26 10.16 7.39
C GLY A 4 -12.81 10.59 7.65
N ASN A 5 -11.84 10.04 6.93
CA ASN A 5 -10.45 10.42 6.98
C ASN A 5 -9.90 10.66 5.54
N PRO A 6 -9.72 11.92 5.11
CA PRO A 6 -9.33 12.25 3.74
C PRO A 6 -7.89 11.84 3.38
N ASP A 7 -7.04 11.55 4.37
CA ASP A 7 -5.64 11.14 4.15
C ASP A 7 -5.43 9.61 4.15
N LEU A 8 -6.46 8.81 4.42
CA LEU A 8 -6.34 7.35 4.55
C LEU A 8 -6.26 6.70 3.17
N LEU A 9 -5.09 6.14 2.83
CA LEU A 9 -4.81 5.53 1.54
C LEU A 9 -5.12 4.03 1.52
N ALA A 10 -4.73 3.32 2.57
CA ALA A 10 -4.91 1.87 2.69
C ALA A 10 -5.03 1.45 4.14
N ARG A 11 -5.72 0.32 4.37
CA ARG A 11 -5.76 -0.35 5.67
C ARG A 11 -5.49 -1.83 5.51
N ILE A 12 -4.59 -2.34 6.34
CA ILE A 12 -4.21 -3.75 6.39
C ILE A 12 -4.72 -4.29 7.72
N TYR A 13 -5.54 -5.33 7.68
CA TYR A 13 -6.06 -6.00 8.88
C TYR A 13 -5.27 -7.26 9.18
N GLY A 14 -4.99 -7.49 10.45
CA GLY A 14 -4.44 -8.71 10.99
C GLY A 14 -5.23 -9.18 12.22
N THR A 15 -4.91 -10.36 12.72
CA THR A 15 -5.58 -10.93 13.91
C THR A 15 -5.25 -10.17 15.20
N THR A 16 -4.12 -9.47 15.23
CA THR A 16 -3.62 -8.73 16.39
C THR A 16 -3.80 -7.22 16.28
N GLY A 17 -4.40 -6.73 15.19
CA GLY A 17 -4.55 -5.29 14.96
C GLY A 17 -4.69 -4.90 13.51
N SER A 18 -4.42 -3.64 13.22
CA SER A 18 -4.49 -3.10 11.85
C SER A 18 -3.43 -2.02 11.63
N VAL A 19 -3.01 -1.86 10.39
CA VAL A 19 -2.14 -0.76 9.96
C VAL A 19 -2.92 0.13 9.00
N GLU A 20 -2.85 1.43 9.21
CA GLU A 20 -3.34 2.44 8.29
C GLU A 20 -2.18 3.18 7.65
N VAL A 21 -2.23 3.36 6.34
CA VAL A 21 -1.25 4.16 5.59
C VAL A 21 -1.90 5.47 5.19
N HIS A 22 -1.20 6.58 5.45
CA HIS A 22 -1.68 7.94 5.25
C HIS A 22 -0.81 8.67 4.22
N GLY A 23 -1.41 9.58 3.45
CA GLY A 23 -0.70 10.48 2.55
C GLY A 23 -1.60 11.17 1.53
N ALA A 24 -1.02 12.02 0.69
CA ALA A 24 -1.76 12.77 -0.32
C ALA A 24 -2.25 11.90 -1.49
N CYS A 25 -1.52 10.84 -1.84
CA CYS A 25 -1.91 9.86 -2.86
C CYS A 25 -1.21 8.51 -2.61
N PRO A 26 -1.70 7.39 -3.19
CA PRO A 26 -1.12 6.06 -2.97
C PRO A 26 0.38 5.93 -3.27
N SER A 27 0.92 6.78 -4.16
CA SER A 27 2.34 6.81 -4.52
C SER A 27 3.17 7.77 -3.66
N LEU A 28 2.56 8.47 -2.70
CA LEU A 28 3.21 9.42 -1.80
C LEU A 28 2.68 9.26 -0.37
N PRO A 29 3.00 8.14 0.31
CA PRO A 29 2.67 7.98 1.72
C PRO A 29 3.58 8.87 2.58
N GLU A 30 3.05 9.39 3.67
CA GLU A 30 3.73 10.32 4.60
C GLU A 30 3.74 9.81 6.04
N ALA A 31 2.82 8.91 6.37
CA ALA A 31 2.76 8.30 7.69
C ALA A 31 2.06 6.93 7.64
N PHE A 32 2.25 6.14 8.69
CA PHE A 32 1.39 5.00 8.97
C PHE A 32 1.05 4.92 10.47
N THR A 33 -0.13 4.40 10.79
CA THR A 33 -0.59 4.22 12.16
C THR A 33 -0.84 2.74 12.43
N VAL A 34 -0.24 2.21 13.49
CA VAL A 34 -0.44 0.82 13.92
C VAL A 34 -1.40 0.80 15.10
N TYR A 35 -2.50 0.06 14.96
CA TYR A 35 -3.52 -0.10 15.98
C TYR A 35 -3.52 -1.53 16.53
N PRO A 36 -3.74 -1.72 17.84
CA PRO A 36 -3.99 -3.05 18.40
C PRO A 36 -5.33 -3.62 17.91
N ALA A 37 -5.57 -4.90 18.21
CA ALA A 37 -6.87 -5.54 17.98
C ALA A 37 -7.99 -4.77 18.69
N PHE A 38 -9.18 -4.77 18.10
CA PHE A 38 -10.38 -4.30 18.79
C PHE A 38 -10.63 -5.18 20.02
N GLY A 39 -10.85 -4.56 21.19
CA GLY A 39 -11.01 -5.30 22.44
C GLY A 39 -11.84 -4.53 23.46
N GLY A 40 -12.85 -5.20 24.01
CA GLY A 40 -13.67 -4.79 25.15
C GLY A 40 -14.39 -6.01 25.73
N GLU A 41 -14.43 -6.16 27.06
CA GLU A 41 -15.06 -7.29 27.77
C GLU A 41 -16.60 -7.25 27.77
N SER A 42 -17.23 -6.43 26.93
CA SER A 42 -18.67 -6.31 26.86
C SER A 42 -19.11 -6.07 25.42
N GLU A 43 -20.15 -6.79 25.01
CA GLU A 43 -20.79 -6.77 23.68
C GLU A 43 -21.26 -5.38 23.20
N ALA A 44 -20.97 -4.31 23.95
CA ALA A 44 -21.43 -2.95 23.72
C ALA A 44 -20.34 -1.88 23.68
N ASN A 45 -19.05 -2.20 23.80
CA ASN A 45 -17.97 -1.21 23.66
C ASN A 45 -16.81 -1.74 22.79
N GLU A 46 -17.03 -1.68 21.48
CA GLU A 46 -16.07 -1.92 20.40
C GLU A 46 -15.05 -0.76 20.26
N THR A 47 -14.52 -0.25 21.37
CA THR A 47 -13.63 0.92 21.30
C THR A 47 -12.27 0.48 20.76
N ARG A 48 -11.86 1.09 19.64
CA ARG A 48 -10.53 0.90 19.08
C ARG A 48 -9.48 1.38 20.09
N GLY A 49 -8.52 0.53 20.42
CA GLY A 49 -7.38 0.93 21.24
C GLY A 49 -6.59 2.06 20.58
N GLU A 50 -5.83 2.80 21.38
CA GLU A 50 -5.01 3.91 20.91
C GLU A 50 -3.98 3.44 19.86
N GLY A 51 -3.95 4.10 18.71
CA GLY A 51 -3.02 3.79 17.63
C GLY A 51 -1.70 4.54 17.81
N LYS A 52 -0.58 3.90 17.46
CA LYS A 52 0.73 4.54 17.41
C LYS A 52 1.05 4.98 15.98
N ARG A 53 1.16 6.29 15.78
CA ARG A 53 1.51 6.90 14.49
C ARG A 53 3.02 7.00 14.30
N TYR A 54 3.45 6.78 13.07
CA TYR A 54 4.82 6.91 12.60
C TYR A 54 4.84 7.82 11.38
N ASP A 55 5.30 9.05 11.57
CA ASP A 55 5.48 10.02 10.49
C ASP A 55 6.89 9.90 9.91
N PHE A 56 7.01 10.10 8.60
CA PHE A 56 8.28 10.14 7.91
C PHE A 56 8.23 11.15 6.78
N SER A 57 9.35 11.83 6.55
CA SER A 57 9.49 12.78 5.44
C SER A 57 10.43 12.19 4.42
N ALA A 58 9.99 12.15 3.16
CA ALA A 58 10.84 11.82 2.03
C ALA A 58 11.15 13.09 1.23
N PRO A 59 12.41 13.33 0.83
CA PRO A 59 12.73 14.44 -0.05
C PRO A 59 12.02 14.26 -1.40
N GLY A 60 11.49 15.34 -1.99
CA GLY A 60 10.84 15.28 -3.29
C GLY A 60 9.57 14.43 -3.32
N LEU A 61 9.37 13.65 -4.39
CA LEU A 61 8.15 12.87 -4.66
C LEU A 61 8.36 11.35 -4.53
N GLY A 62 9.43 10.92 -3.87
CA GLY A 62 9.70 9.49 -3.61
C GLY A 62 10.36 8.71 -4.74
N PHE A 63 10.45 9.26 -5.96
CA PHE A 63 11.05 8.58 -7.12
C PHE A 63 12.53 8.19 -6.92
N GLN A 64 13.26 8.96 -6.11
CA GLN A 64 14.65 8.65 -5.77
C GLN A 64 14.81 7.26 -5.14
N HIS A 65 13.84 6.80 -4.34
CA HIS A 65 13.92 5.48 -3.70
C HIS A 65 13.90 4.34 -4.72
N GLN A 66 13.11 4.50 -5.78
CA GLN A 66 13.05 3.53 -6.87
C GLN A 66 14.35 3.57 -7.69
N ALA A 67 14.86 4.76 -7.99
CA ALA A 67 16.13 4.93 -8.70
C ALA A 67 17.31 4.30 -7.93
N ASP A 68 17.41 4.57 -6.63
CA ASP A 68 18.46 4.02 -5.76
C ASP A 68 18.39 2.49 -5.69
N ASN A 69 17.18 1.93 -5.54
CA ASN A 69 17.01 0.48 -5.49
C ASN A 69 17.44 -0.20 -6.81
N ILE A 70 17.07 0.39 -7.95
CA ILE A 70 17.50 -0.11 -9.26
C ILE A 70 19.01 0.01 -9.44
N ALA A 71 19.64 1.10 -8.96
CA ALA A 71 21.08 1.24 -8.99
C ALA A 71 21.77 0.12 -8.19
N LEU A 72 21.25 -0.21 -7.00
CA LEU A 72 21.74 -1.32 -6.18
C LEU A 72 21.54 -2.68 -6.87
N ASP A 73 20.38 -2.90 -7.48
CA ASP A 73 20.09 -4.12 -8.25
C ASP A 73 21.08 -4.29 -9.41
N VAL A 74 21.31 -3.25 -10.22
CA VAL A 74 22.27 -3.26 -11.32
C VAL A 74 23.71 -3.47 -10.83
N MET A 75 24.13 -2.77 -9.77
CA MET A 75 25.47 -2.94 -9.18
C MET A 75 25.71 -4.38 -8.69
N SER A 76 24.66 -5.05 -8.24
CA SER A 76 24.72 -6.45 -7.82
C SER A 76 24.60 -7.48 -8.97
N GLY A 77 24.52 -7.00 -10.22
CA GLY A 77 24.37 -7.85 -11.40
C GLY A 77 23.01 -8.53 -11.54
N ARG A 78 21.97 -8.02 -10.86
CA ARG A 78 20.60 -8.55 -11.00
C ARG A 78 19.99 -8.10 -12.33
N LEU A 79 19.22 -8.99 -12.95
CA LEU A 79 18.49 -8.74 -14.19
C LEU A 79 17.06 -8.23 -13.95
N GLU A 80 16.62 -8.20 -12.69
CA GLU A 80 15.31 -7.75 -12.26
C GLU A 80 15.38 -7.15 -10.86
N SER A 81 14.32 -6.45 -10.45
CA SER A 81 14.31 -5.84 -9.12
C SER A 81 14.13 -6.87 -8.02
N SER A 82 14.88 -6.70 -6.94
CA SER A 82 14.73 -7.52 -5.73
C SER A 82 13.43 -7.25 -4.95
N ILE A 83 12.80 -6.08 -5.15
CA ILE A 83 11.54 -5.70 -4.48
C ILE A 83 10.33 -6.00 -5.38
N ILE A 84 10.42 -5.68 -6.68
CA ILE A 84 9.38 -5.98 -7.68
C ILE A 84 9.98 -6.83 -8.81
N PRO A 85 10.06 -8.17 -8.62
CA PRO A 85 10.49 -9.08 -9.68
C PRO A 85 9.54 -9.05 -10.89
N GLN A 86 10.00 -9.57 -12.03
CA GLN A 86 9.18 -9.63 -13.24
C GLN A 86 7.88 -10.42 -13.04
N ALA A 87 7.95 -11.52 -12.27
CA ALA A 87 6.77 -12.32 -11.94
C ALA A 87 5.70 -11.51 -11.19
N GLU A 88 6.11 -10.62 -10.27
CA GLU A 88 5.16 -9.75 -9.56
C GLU A 88 4.55 -8.70 -10.49
N THR A 89 5.34 -8.16 -11.42
CA THR A 89 4.84 -7.24 -12.46
C THR A 89 3.77 -7.93 -13.33
N ILE A 90 4.03 -9.16 -13.78
CA ILE A 90 3.07 -9.96 -14.55
C ILE A 90 1.80 -10.21 -13.74
N ARG A 91 1.92 -10.62 -12.47
CA ARG A 91 0.78 -10.86 -11.58
C ARG A 91 -0.12 -9.62 -11.45
N VAL A 92 0.46 -8.43 -11.32
CA VAL A 92 -0.29 -7.17 -11.27
C VAL A 92 -0.98 -6.90 -12.61
N MET A 93 -0.28 -7.05 -13.74
CA MET A 93 -0.87 -6.85 -15.07
C MET A 93 -2.05 -7.80 -15.32
N GLU A 94 -1.89 -9.09 -15.00
CA GLU A 94 -2.96 -10.10 -15.12
C GLU A 94 -4.16 -9.75 -14.23
N THR A 95 -3.92 -9.24 -13.01
CA THR A 95 -4.99 -8.77 -12.12
C THR A 95 -5.75 -7.60 -12.74
N MET A 96 -5.03 -6.63 -13.32
CA MET A 96 -5.64 -5.49 -13.99
C MET A 96 -6.44 -5.92 -15.22
N ASP A 97 -5.92 -6.89 -15.99
CA ASP A 97 -6.61 -7.45 -17.15
C ASP A 97 -7.90 -8.17 -16.77
N GLU A 98 -7.90 -8.91 -15.67
CA GLU A 98 -9.10 -9.54 -15.15
C GLU A 98 -10.13 -8.52 -14.67
N ILE A 99 -9.69 -7.44 -14.01
CA ILE A 99 -10.56 -6.31 -13.65
C ILE A 99 -11.19 -5.69 -14.91
N ARG A 100 -10.40 -5.44 -15.96
CA ARG A 100 -10.90 -4.92 -17.24
C ARG A 100 -11.92 -5.87 -17.87
N ARG A 101 -11.64 -7.18 -17.86
CA ARG A 101 -12.51 -8.22 -18.40
C ARG A 101 -13.86 -8.26 -17.69
N GLN A 102 -13.89 -8.17 -16.36
CA GLN A 102 -15.12 -8.12 -15.57
C GLN A 102 -15.85 -6.78 -15.72
N GLY A 103 -15.12 -5.67 -15.83
CA GLY A 103 -15.67 -4.32 -15.98
C GLY A 103 -16.11 -3.94 -17.39
N GLY A 104 -15.81 -4.75 -18.41
CA GLY A 104 -16.20 -4.52 -19.80
C GLY A 104 -15.31 -3.53 -20.58
N THR A 105 -14.21 -3.05 -19.98
CA THR A 105 -13.26 -2.18 -20.67
C THR A 105 -12.47 -2.97 -21.73
N ARG A 106 -12.42 -2.47 -22.96
CA ARG A 106 -11.67 -3.04 -24.09
C ARG A 106 -10.84 -1.97 -24.77
N TYR A 107 -9.59 -2.30 -25.08
CA TYR A 107 -8.72 -1.49 -25.91
C TYR A 107 -8.66 -2.03 -27.35
N PRO A 108 -8.35 -1.20 -28.36
CA PRO A 108 -8.26 -1.67 -29.75
C PRO A 108 -7.23 -2.76 -30.02
N VAL A 109 -6.29 -2.99 -29.09
CA VAL A 109 -5.20 -3.96 -29.20
C VAL A 109 -5.44 -5.25 -28.41
N ASP A 110 -6.55 -5.32 -27.65
CA ASP A 110 -6.96 -6.55 -26.95
C ASP A 110 -7.41 -7.64 -27.95
#